data_AF-A0A838EFJ6-F1
#
_entry.id   AF-A0A838EFJ6-F1
#
_cell.length_a   1.000
_cell.length_b   1.000
_cell.length_c   1.000
_cell.angle_alpha   90.00
_cell.angle_beta   90.00
_cell.angle_gamma   90.00
#
_symmetry.space_group_name_H-M   'P 1'
#
loop_
_entity.id
_entity.type
_entity.pdbx_description
1 polymer ?
#
loop_
_entity_poly.entity_id
_entity_poly.type
_entity_poly.pdbx_seq_one_letter_code
_entity_poly.pdbx_strand_id
1 'polypeptide(L)'
;SCTLCNSTYTTKKQEEASVLFQPWVYKNRLLLYKGENAGGICSICSLELMLRQMLLKDRPGKQGLINLTGKSYEDMELKYFFIYPGFFFTHQTYHLTSYIINKMSMLKLYEVCETLRVKEHLSVADLLSFSFFHLTKGERRAVASNEQDKKDEQEEKGGMYLLERYDETQYPGFLFFAKKTFSKKKASGEKVKATTASWVEAAWLGLALPLVTGARVVVTEEYLPLYNSAADFLETVVLDAPHQSIRHVLPQSSARLRLDELYGDRKDGDWIGGAMSALSRLIEIHIDTERVGGDLKLERFSRIASDTREDQLFLFSFLKEQVRRDKLDQLPGKKASHYNDLYQQFVAYYHPTKGDTMEANATRHQQITDLYLQFYLPFNDKGKWPNSHAIVRPVDIAAKCILKDTLNLTEEEIKLEMFQALKSWLDIVDKKGATGRVIAHAQRQDSLIWQFVEAFYKEVFCDYAQGRRSVLNSRLNRFKGGCEAIFSLRYSANKKNQQTDDVPGEELAEVEIVSDEPQ
;
A
#
# COMPACT_ATOMS: atom_id res chain seq x y z
N SER A 1 6.69 -23.67 39.03
CA SER A 1 5.37 -23.23 38.56
C SER A 1 5.24 -23.57 37.08
N CYS A 2 4.01 -23.69 36.57
CA CYS A 2 3.78 -23.91 35.15
C CYS A 2 4.32 -22.74 34.33
N THR A 3 5.03 -23.02 33.24
CA THR A 3 5.56 -21.99 32.35
C THR A 3 4.50 -21.15 31.64
N LEU A 4 3.31 -21.71 31.37
CA LEU A 4 2.24 -21.06 30.62
C LEU A 4 1.33 -20.19 31.49
N CYS A 5 0.77 -20.77 32.55
CA CYS A 5 -0.22 -20.10 33.40
C CYS A 5 0.32 -19.66 34.76
N ASN A 6 1.61 -19.88 35.03
CA ASN A 6 2.28 -19.61 36.32
C ASN A 6 1.60 -20.26 37.54
N SER A 7 0.76 -21.28 37.32
CA SER A 7 0.07 -21.99 38.39
C SER A 7 1.03 -22.80 39.26
N THR A 8 0.56 -23.10 40.47
CA THR A 8 1.25 -23.92 41.48
C THR A 8 1.09 -25.42 41.26
N TYR A 9 0.33 -25.84 40.24
CA TYR A 9 0.12 -27.25 39.92
C TYR A 9 1.44 -27.98 39.59
N THR A 10 1.44 -29.31 39.81
CA THR A 10 2.59 -30.17 39.50
C THR A 10 2.93 -30.11 38.02
N THR A 11 4.21 -29.89 37.72
CA THR A 11 4.68 -29.70 36.35
C THR A 11 5.46 -30.90 35.85
N LYS A 12 5.22 -31.32 34.61
CA LYS A 12 6.02 -32.33 33.90
C LYS A 12 6.91 -31.66 32.83
N LYS A 13 8.01 -32.32 32.47
CA LYS A 13 8.87 -31.90 31.35
C LYS A 13 8.08 -32.00 30.05
N GLN A 14 8.20 -31.00 29.18
CA GLN A 14 7.52 -31.00 27.88
C GLN A 14 8.21 -31.98 26.93
N GLU A 15 7.43 -32.90 26.34
CA GLU A 15 7.88 -33.74 25.23
C GLU A 15 7.46 -33.10 23.90
N GLU A 16 8.30 -33.09 22.87
CA GLU A 16 8.00 -32.44 21.58
C GLU A 16 6.74 -32.99 20.90
N ALA A 17 6.41 -34.26 21.11
CA ALA A 17 5.19 -34.88 20.57
C ALA A 17 3.91 -34.45 21.31
N SER A 18 4.04 -33.95 22.55
CA SER A 18 2.91 -33.61 23.42
C SER A 18 2.37 -32.18 23.24
N VAL A 19 3.05 -31.33 22.45
CA VAL A 19 2.73 -29.91 22.30
C VAL A 19 2.66 -29.49 20.82
N LEU A 20 1.67 -28.65 20.45
CA LEU A 20 1.48 -28.15 19.07
C LEU A 20 2.66 -27.34 18.57
N PHE A 21 3.25 -26.57 19.48
CA PHE A 21 4.33 -25.63 19.28
C PHE A 21 5.66 -26.24 19.74
N GLN A 22 6.79 -25.66 19.33
CA GLN A 22 8.06 -26.07 19.91
C GLN A 22 7.99 -25.89 21.43
N PRO A 23 8.54 -26.84 22.22
CA PRO A 23 8.71 -26.64 23.65
C PRO A 23 9.39 -25.30 23.89
N TRP A 24 8.82 -24.48 24.75
CA TRP A 24 9.27 -23.09 24.94
C TRP A 24 10.66 -23.08 25.58
N VAL A 25 11.70 -22.82 24.77
CA VAL A 25 13.09 -22.64 25.24
C VAL A 25 13.32 -21.16 25.62
N TYR A 26 12.50 -20.58 26.51
CA TYR A 26 12.81 -19.26 27.05
C TYR A 26 13.81 -19.37 28.20
N LYS A 27 15.09 -19.20 27.85
CA LYS A 27 16.27 -19.18 28.75
C LYS A 27 16.23 -18.09 29.84
N ASN A 28 15.30 -17.14 29.82
CA ASN A 28 15.34 -15.95 30.68
C ASN A 28 14.53 -16.03 31.98
N ARG A 29 13.81 -17.13 32.24
CA ARG A 29 13.12 -17.38 33.52
C ARG A 29 13.64 -18.62 34.25
N LEU A 30 14.81 -19.12 33.85
CA LEU A 30 15.50 -20.16 34.59
C LEU A 30 16.17 -19.52 35.81
N LEU A 31 16.02 -20.16 36.96
CA LEU A 31 16.88 -19.87 38.10
C LEU A 31 18.32 -20.04 37.63
N LEU A 32 19.18 -19.05 37.92
CA LEU A 32 20.62 -19.14 37.68
C LEU A 32 21.10 -20.53 38.19
N TYR A 33 21.91 -21.22 37.38
CA TYR A 33 22.50 -22.56 37.65
C TYR A 33 21.67 -23.82 37.33
N LYS A 34 20.48 -23.75 36.71
CA LYS A 34 19.83 -24.98 36.19
C LYS A 34 20.36 -25.38 34.80
N GLY A 35 20.90 -26.59 34.70
CA GLY A 35 21.44 -27.18 33.46
C GLY A 35 20.40 -27.79 32.50
N GLU A 36 19.10 -27.69 32.79
CA GLU A 36 18.03 -28.16 31.90
C GLU A 36 17.20 -26.98 31.38
N ASN A 37 17.11 -26.86 30.06
CA ASN A 37 16.48 -25.73 29.35
C ASN A 37 14.95 -25.85 29.19
N ALA A 38 14.29 -26.82 29.80
CA ALA A 38 12.86 -27.07 29.62
C ALA A 38 12.09 -26.68 30.89
N GLY A 39 11.34 -25.57 30.84
CA GLY A 39 10.40 -25.27 31.91
C GLY A 39 9.20 -26.23 31.88
N GLY A 40 8.71 -26.63 33.05
CA GLY A 40 7.65 -27.62 33.17
C GLY A 40 6.25 -27.06 32.89
N ILE A 41 5.39 -27.87 32.29
CA ILE A 41 3.97 -27.57 32.05
C ILE A 41 3.08 -28.30 33.06
N CYS A 42 2.02 -27.66 33.57
CA CYS A 42 1.07 -28.33 34.45
C CYS A 42 0.14 -29.27 33.66
N SER A 43 -0.49 -30.21 34.37
CA SER A 43 -1.45 -31.16 33.78
C SER A 43 -2.61 -30.49 33.04
N ILE A 44 -3.12 -29.37 33.54
CA ILE A 44 -4.25 -28.64 32.92
C ILE A 44 -3.82 -28.06 31.57
N CYS A 45 -2.73 -27.28 31.53
CA CYS A 45 -2.24 -26.72 30.28
C CYS A 45 -1.76 -27.81 29.31
N SER A 46 -1.21 -28.92 29.81
CA SER A 46 -0.85 -30.06 28.97
C SER A 46 -2.09 -30.70 28.33
N LEU A 47 -3.16 -30.91 29.09
CA LEU A 47 -4.40 -31.49 28.60
C LEU A 47 -5.08 -30.55 27.60
N GLU A 48 -5.09 -29.26 27.89
CA GLU A 48 -5.64 -28.23 27.01
C GLU A 48 -4.92 -28.18 25.65
N LEU A 49 -3.59 -28.22 25.65
CA LEU A 49 -2.80 -28.29 24.41
C LEU A 49 -3.01 -29.60 23.65
N MET A 50 -3.18 -30.73 24.36
CA MET A 50 -3.54 -32.02 23.74
C MET A 50 -4.93 -31.98 23.12
N LEU A 51 -5.92 -31.35 23.76
CA LEU A 51 -7.25 -31.16 23.20
C LEU A 51 -7.22 -30.26 21.96
N ARG A 52 -6.45 -29.17 21.99
CA ARG A 52 -6.22 -28.34 20.79
C ARG A 52 -5.57 -29.15 19.66
N GLN A 53 -4.59 -30.00 19.98
CA GLN A 53 -3.97 -30.91 19.01
C GLN A 53 -4.98 -31.86 18.40
N MET A 54 -5.83 -32.45 19.23
CA MET A 54 -6.88 -33.35 18.77
C MET A 54 -7.88 -32.61 17.90
N LEU A 55 -8.37 -31.43 18.29
CA LEU A 55 -9.26 -30.63 17.44
C LEU A 55 -8.67 -30.31 16.06
N LEU A 56 -7.35 -30.11 15.97
CA LEU A 56 -6.65 -29.89 14.70
C LEU A 56 -6.38 -31.17 13.90
N LYS A 57 -6.29 -32.33 14.55
CA LYS A 57 -6.00 -33.64 13.94
C LYS A 57 -7.27 -34.46 13.62
N ASP A 58 -8.34 -34.27 14.37
CA ASP A 58 -9.44 -35.22 14.48
C ASP A 58 -10.58 -34.89 13.51
N ARG A 59 -10.48 -35.42 12.29
CA ARG A 59 -11.61 -35.98 11.52
C ARG A 59 -11.14 -37.12 10.59
N PRO A 60 -11.57 -38.38 10.81
CA PRO A 60 -11.31 -39.47 9.88
C PRO A 60 -12.16 -39.32 8.60
N GLY A 61 -11.53 -39.38 7.43
CA GLY A 61 -12.20 -39.57 6.13
C GLY A 61 -12.44 -38.33 5.26
N LYS A 62 -12.42 -37.11 5.82
CA LYS A 62 -12.39 -35.85 5.04
C LYS A 62 -11.53 -34.82 5.78
N GLN A 63 -10.28 -34.71 5.33
CA GLN A 63 -9.32 -33.68 5.76
C GLN A 63 -8.91 -33.80 7.25
N GLY A 64 -8.05 -34.76 7.59
CA GLY A 64 -7.14 -34.59 8.73
C GLY A 64 -6.12 -33.53 8.33
N LEU A 65 -6.25 -32.32 8.89
CA LEU A 65 -5.76 -31.12 8.18
C LEU A 65 -4.32 -30.72 8.52
N ILE A 66 -3.81 -30.97 9.73
CA ILE A 66 -2.38 -30.71 10.03
C ILE A 66 -1.82 -31.82 10.93
N ASN A 67 -1.09 -32.76 10.33
CA ASN A 67 -0.36 -33.80 11.05
C ASN A 67 1.02 -33.34 11.55
N LEU A 68 1.31 -32.04 11.46
CA LEU A 68 2.58 -31.46 11.91
C LEU A 68 2.49 -31.01 13.37
N THR A 69 3.55 -31.24 14.13
CA THR A 69 3.73 -30.77 15.51
C THR A 69 5.05 -30.04 15.67
N GLY A 70 5.18 -29.24 16.73
CA GLY A 70 6.42 -28.55 17.06
C GLY A 70 6.81 -27.51 16.01
N LYS A 71 8.09 -27.53 15.63
CA LYS A 71 8.69 -26.57 14.69
C LYS A 71 7.96 -26.53 13.35
N SER A 72 7.59 -27.71 12.86
CA SER A 72 6.94 -27.85 11.55
C SER A 72 5.56 -27.21 11.49
N TYR A 73 4.85 -27.12 12.63
CA TYR A 73 3.58 -26.41 12.74
C TYR A 73 3.80 -24.89 12.85
N GLU A 74 4.74 -24.45 13.67
CA GLU A 74 5.12 -23.02 13.77
C GLU A 74 5.61 -22.45 12.43
N ASP A 75 6.34 -23.25 11.65
CA ASP A 75 6.82 -22.88 10.31
C ASP A 75 5.68 -22.72 9.29
N MET A 76 4.44 -23.11 9.62
CA MET A 76 3.28 -22.81 8.77
C MET A 76 2.77 -21.37 8.91
N GLU A 77 3.11 -20.70 10.01
CA GLU A 77 2.69 -19.34 10.40
C GLU A 77 1.21 -19.01 10.07
N LEU A 78 0.30 -19.92 10.41
CA LEU A 78 -1.10 -19.83 10.02
C LEU A 78 -1.75 -18.51 10.47
N LYS A 79 -2.66 -18.03 9.62
CA LYS A 79 -3.54 -16.89 9.91
C LYS A 79 -4.97 -17.41 9.90
N TYR A 80 -5.62 -17.28 11.05
CA TYR A 80 -6.98 -17.76 11.29
C TYR A 80 -7.98 -16.65 11.02
N PHE A 81 -9.09 -17.02 10.40
CA PHE A 81 -10.19 -16.15 10.02
C PHE A 81 -11.45 -16.69 10.65
N PHE A 82 -12.09 -15.84 11.46
CA PHE A 82 -13.40 -16.09 12.04
C PHE A 82 -14.39 -15.13 11.38
N ILE A 83 -15.39 -15.68 10.71
CA ILE A 83 -16.43 -14.92 10.02
C ILE A 83 -17.72 -15.07 10.82
N TYR A 84 -18.17 -13.98 11.42
CA TYR A 84 -19.36 -13.92 12.25
C TYR A 84 -20.52 -13.34 11.44
N PRO A 85 -21.63 -14.07 11.30
CA PRO A 85 -22.82 -13.55 10.63
C PRO A 85 -23.46 -12.46 11.50
N GLY A 86 -24.21 -11.54 10.89
CA GLY A 86 -24.96 -10.53 11.65
C GLY A 86 -26.05 -11.14 12.56
N PHE A 87 -26.60 -12.30 12.18
CA PHE A 87 -27.61 -13.02 12.96
C PHE A 87 -27.25 -14.50 13.09
N PHE A 88 -27.41 -15.29 12.02
CA PHE A 88 -27.02 -16.69 11.94
C PHE A 88 -26.81 -17.08 10.49
N PHE A 89 -26.01 -18.11 10.23
CA PHE A 89 -25.92 -18.70 8.90
C PHE A 89 -27.11 -19.62 8.66
N THR A 90 -27.97 -19.27 7.70
CA THR A 90 -28.86 -20.25 7.05
C THR A 90 -28.02 -21.24 6.22
N HIS A 91 -28.60 -22.37 5.85
CA HIS A 91 -27.95 -23.33 4.96
C HIS A 91 -27.54 -22.68 3.64
N GLN A 92 -28.40 -21.84 3.05
CA GLN A 92 -28.11 -21.12 1.81
C GLN A 92 -26.92 -20.16 1.96
N THR A 93 -26.92 -19.34 3.01
CA THR A 93 -25.82 -18.40 3.28
C THR A 93 -24.53 -19.12 3.63
N TYR A 94 -24.59 -20.23 4.38
CA TYR A 94 -23.42 -21.05 4.69
C TYR A 94 -22.74 -21.56 3.43
N HIS A 95 -23.52 -22.14 2.50
CA HIS A 95 -22.98 -22.66 1.24
C HIS A 95 -22.43 -21.55 0.35
N LEU A 96 -23.12 -20.41 0.28
CA LEU A 96 -22.65 -19.24 -0.47
C LEU A 96 -21.32 -18.71 0.09
N THR A 97 -21.26 -18.45 1.40
CA THR A 97 -20.05 -17.95 2.06
C THR A 97 -18.91 -18.95 1.97
N SER A 98 -19.17 -20.25 2.19
CA SER A 98 -18.19 -21.31 1.99
C SER A 98 -17.69 -21.38 0.55
N TYR A 99 -18.57 -21.18 -0.44
CA TYR A 99 -18.17 -21.11 -1.85
C TYR A 99 -17.24 -19.91 -2.10
N ILE A 100 -17.60 -18.73 -1.57
CA ILE A 100 -16.80 -17.51 -1.70
C ILE A 100 -15.41 -17.69 -1.08
N ILE A 101 -15.32 -18.20 0.15
CA ILE A 101 -14.04 -18.47 0.83
C ILE A 101 -13.19 -19.43 -0.01
N ASN A 102 -13.79 -20.51 -0.50
CA ASN A 102 -13.10 -21.47 -1.37
C ASN A 102 -12.64 -20.87 -2.70
N LYS A 103 -13.29 -19.81 -3.20
CA LYS A 103 -12.87 -19.11 -4.42
C LYS A 103 -11.76 -18.10 -4.15
N MET A 104 -11.93 -17.28 -3.13
CA MET A 104 -10.91 -16.34 -2.63
C MET A 104 -9.64 -17.06 -2.17
N SER A 105 -9.71 -18.38 -2.00
CA SER A 105 -8.55 -19.21 -1.72
C SER A 105 -7.39 -19.05 -2.70
N MET A 106 -7.73 -18.80 -3.96
CA MET A 106 -6.82 -18.69 -5.10
C MET A 106 -6.45 -17.24 -5.41
N LEU A 107 -6.55 -16.34 -4.43
CA LEU A 107 -6.23 -14.94 -4.58
C LEU A 107 -4.84 -14.78 -5.23
N LYS A 108 -4.81 -14.03 -6.34
CA LYS A 108 -3.56 -13.54 -6.93
C LYS A 108 -3.54 -12.03 -6.76
N LEU A 109 -2.71 -11.53 -5.84
CA LEU A 109 -2.57 -10.09 -5.56
C LEU A 109 -2.25 -9.29 -6.84
N TYR A 110 -1.59 -9.91 -7.82
CA TYR A 110 -1.32 -9.27 -9.11
C TYR A 110 -2.59 -8.92 -9.91
N GLU A 111 -3.60 -9.82 -9.96
CA GLU A 111 -4.87 -9.58 -10.67
C GLU A 111 -5.66 -8.42 -10.03
N VAL A 112 -5.57 -8.32 -8.70
CA VAL A 112 -6.14 -7.20 -7.94
C VAL A 112 -5.52 -5.89 -8.39
N CYS A 113 -4.20 -5.83 -8.48
CA CYS A 113 -3.47 -4.64 -8.88
C CYS A 113 -3.73 -4.25 -10.35
N GLU A 114 -3.83 -5.22 -11.27
CA GLU A 114 -4.17 -4.92 -12.67
C GLU A 114 -5.57 -4.31 -12.79
N THR A 115 -6.55 -4.84 -12.06
CA THR A 115 -7.91 -4.32 -12.08
C THR A 115 -7.98 -2.90 -11.52
N LEU A 116 -7.25 -2.63 -10.45
CA LEU A 116 -7.09 -1.30 -9.86
C LEU A 116 -6.37 -0.29 -10.76
N ARG A 117 -5.58 -0.72 -11.74
CA ARG A 117 -4.99 0.22 -12.72
C ARG A 117 -5.98 0.69 -13.76
N VAL A 118 -6.97 -0.15 -14.05
CA VAL A 118 -8.05 0.18 -14.99
C VAL A 118 -9.15 0.96 -14.28
N LYS A 119 -9.40 0.66 -13.01
CA LYS A 119 -10.48 1.25 -12.22
C LYS A 119 -9.94 2.06 -11.04
N GLU A 120 -10.46 3.25 -10.82
CA GLU A 120 -10.02 4.11 -9.71
C GLU A 120 -10.36 3.53 -8.33
N HIS A 121 -11.44 2.74 -8.24
CA HIS A 121 -11.88 2.05 -7.03
C HIS A 121 -12.22 0.58 -7.30
N LEU A 122 -12.31 -0.21 -6.22
CA LEU A 122 -12.76 -1.61 -6.25
C LEU A 122 -14.23 -1.68 -5.82
N SER A 123 -15.13 -2.03 -6.74
CA SER A 123 -16.51 -2.38 -6.39
C SER A 123 -16.63 -3.85 -5.99
N VAL A 124 -17.77 -4.21 -5.38
CA VAL A 124 -18.10 -5.63 -5.09
C VAL A 124 -18.19 -6.43 -6.40
N ALA A 125 -18.73 -5.83 -7.47
CA ALA A 125 -18.80 -6.47 -8.77
C ALA A 125 -17.40 -6.78 -9.32
N ASP A 126 -16.43 -5.89 -9.10
CA ASP A 126 -15.04 -6.09 -9.52
C ASP A 126 -14.39 -7.27 -8.82
N LEU A 127 -14.56 -7.35 -7.50
CA LEU A 127 -14.06 -8.47 -6.71
C LEU A 127 -14.62 -9.80 -7.21
N LEU A 128 -15.93 -9.86 -7.48
CA LEU A 128 -16.60 -11.07 -7.97
C LEU A 128 -16.28 -11.41 -9.43
N SER A 129 -15.79 -10.44 -10.21
CA SER A 129 -15.38 -10.63 -11.60
C SER A 129 -13.96 -11.19 -11.77
N PHE A 130 -13.19 -11.27 -10.69
CA PHE A 130 -11.82 -11.78 -10.77
C PHE A 130 -11.78 -13.20 -11.31
N SER A 131 -10.73 -13.50 -12.09
CA SER A 131 -10.63 -14.76 -12.84
C SER A 131 -10.78 -16.00 -11.94
N PHE A 132 -10.29 -15.90 -10.69
CA PHE A 132 -10.38 -16.97 -9.72
C PHE A 132 -11.82 -17.31 -9.29
N PHE A 133 -12.77 -16.37 -9.36
CA PHE A 133 -14.19 -16.64 -9.16
C PHE A 133 -14.81 -17.46 -10.30
N HIS A 134 -14.25 -17.39 -11.52
CA HIS A 134 -14.80 -18.08 -12.69
C HIS A 134 -14.19 -19.47 -12.94
N LEU A 135 -13.03 -19.80 -12.33
CA LEU A 135 -12.38 -21.11 -12.51
C LEU A 135 -13.26 -22.29 -12.07
N THR A 136 -13.55 -23.21 -13.00
CA THR A 136 -14.24 -24.47 -12.73
C THR A 136 -13.40 -25.40 -11.86
N LYS A 137 -14.01 -26.40 -11.20
CA LYS A 137 -13.25 -27.36 -10.35
C LYS A 137 -12.17 -28.13 -11.15
N GLY A 138 -12.41 -28.39 -12.44
CA GLY A 138 -11.46 -29.06 -13.34
C GLY A 138 -10.28 -28.16 -13.71
N GLU A 139 -10.55 -26.91 -14.11
CA GLU A 139 -9.51 -25.91 -14.40
C GLU A 139 -8.69 -25.56 -13.15
N ARG A 140 -9.30 -25.55 -11.97
CA ARG A 140 -8.57 -25.39 -10.70
C ARG A 140 -7.52 -26.48 -10.49
N ARG A 141 -7.84 -27.73 -10.84
CA ARG A 141 -6.88 -28.84 -10.75
C ARG A 141 -5.80 -28.73 -11.82
N ALA A 142 -6.16 -28.28 -13.03
CA ALA A 142 -5.22 -28.09 -14.13
C ALA A 142 -4.26 -26.90 -13.92
N VAL A 143 -4.72 -25.79 -13.34
CA VAL A 143 -3.86 -24.66 -12.95
C VAL A 143 -2.92 -25.08 -11.83
N ALA A 144 -3.44 -25.79 -10.82
CA ALA A 144 -2.60 -26.35 -9.76
C ALA A 144 -1.55 -27.34 -10.31
N SER A 145 -1.89 -28.16 -11.31
CA SER A 145 -0.94 -29.11 -11.94
C SER A 145 0.05 -28.43 -12.89
N ASN A 146 -0.33 -27.44 -13.69
CA ASN A 146 0.58 -26.74 -14.59
C ASN A 146 1.55 -25.81 -13.84
N GLU A 147 1.15 -25.28 -12.68
CA GLU A 147 2.06 -24.58 -11.76
C GLU A 147 2.97 -25.57 -11.01
N GLN A 148 2.57 -26.85 -10.93
CA GLN A 148 3.36 -27.95 -10.39
C GLN A 148 4.57 -28.31 -11.26
N ASP A 149 4.49 -28.10 -12.57
CA ASP A 149 5.57 -28.47 -13.50
C ASP A 149 6.58 -27.34 -13.73
N LYS A 150 6.32 -26.12 -13.23
CA LYS A 150 7.27 -24.98 -13.19
C LYS A 150 8.00 -24.85 -11.82
N LYS A 151 7.99 -25.92 -11.02
CA LYS A 151 8.16 -25.93 -9.55
C LYS A 151 9.55 -25.67 -8.97
N ASP A 152 10.62 -25.58 -9.78
CA ASP A 152 11.95 -25.40 -9.20
C ASP A 152 12.30 -23.93 -8.90
N GLU A 153 11.48 -22.97 -9.34
CA GLU A 153 11.77 -21.53 -9.15
C GLU A 153 10.64 -20.72 -8.48
N GLN A 154 9.45 -21.29 -8.28
CA GLN A 154 8.29 -20.53 -7.79
C GLN A 154 7.95 -20.89 -6.33
N GLU A 155 7.88 -19.84 -5.51
CA GLU A 155 7.61 -19.85 -4.08
C GLU A 155 6.41 -20.76 -3.73
N GLU A 156 6.55 -21.58 -2.67
CA GLU A 156 5.48 -22.47 -2.19
C GLU A 156 4.21 -21.65 -1.93
N LYS A 157 3.26 -21.73 -2.87
CA LYS A 157 1.93 -21.13 -2.69
C LYS A 157 1.29 -21.72 -1.44
N GLY A 158 0.79 -20.84 -0.57
CA GLY A 158 0.08 -21.17 0.66
C GLY A 158 -1.26 -21.85 0.40
N GLY A 159 -1.21 -23.08 -0.12
CA GLY A 159 -2.37 -23.96 -0.20
C GLY A 159 -2.59 -24.63 1.15
N MET A 160 -3.43 -24.04 1.99
CA MET A 160 -4.41 -24.79 2.78
C MET A 160 -5.40 -23.82 3.41
N TYR A 161 -6.69 -24.00 3.09
CA TYR A 161 -7.80 -23.41 3.83
C TYR A 161 -8.34 -24.50 4.75
N LEU A 162 -8.09 -24.36 6.05
CA LEU A 162 -8.65 -25.25 7.07
C LEU A 162 -10.14 -24.92 7.24
N LEU A 163 -11.04 -25.30 6.33
CA LEU A 163 -12.47 -25.08 6.58
C LEU A 163 -12.98 -26.10 7.58
N GLU A 164 -13.51 -25.62 8.70
CA GLU A 164 -14.41 -26.44 9.49
C GLU A 164 -15.68 -26.70 8.67
N ARG A 165 -15.88 -27.96 8.28
CA ARG A 165 -17.11 -28.37 7.61
C ARG A 165 -18.12 -28.70 8.71
N TYR A 166 -19.09 -27.83 8.88
CA TYR A 166 -20.29 -28.19 9.63
C TYR A 166 -21.04 -29.25 8.82
N ASP A 167 -21.69 -30.19 9.50
CA ASP A 167 -22.58 -31.12 8.80
C ASP A 167 -23.73 -30.33 8.16
N GLU A 168 -24.33 -30.84 7.08
CA GLU A 168 -25.39 -30.14 6.33
C GLU A 168 -26.62 -29.77 7.20
N THR A 169 -26.76 -30.41 8.37
CA THR A 169 -27.82 -30.16 9.35
C THR A 169 -27.45 -29.18 10.46
N GLN A 170 -26.18 -28.74 10.53
CA GLN A 170 -25.68 -27.84 11.56
C GLN A 170 -25.74 -26.38 11.09
N TYR A 171 -26.25 -25.50 11.94
CA TYR A 171 -26.26 -24.04 11.73
C TYR A 171 -25.11 -23.41 12.53
N PRO A 172 -23.94 -23.17 11.90
CA PRO A 172 -22.80 -22.65 12.64
C PRO A 172 -23.03 -21.22 13.14
N GLY A 173 -22.59 -20.95 14.36
CA GLY A 173 -22.55 -19.59 14.92
C GLY A 173 -21.52 -18.70 14.23
N PHE A 174 -20.46 -19.28 13.67
CA PHE A 174 -19.45 -18.59 12.87
C PHE A 174 -18.79 -19.55 11.87
N LEU A 175 -18.17 -19.01 10.84
CA LEU A 175 -17.33 -19.77 9.91
C LEU A 175 -15.86 -19.59 10.28
N PHE A 176 -15.11 -20.67 10.21
CA PHE A 176 -13.70 -20.69 10.57
C PHE A 176 -12.86 -21.25 9.43
N PHE A 177 -11.79 -20.54 9.09
CA PHE A 177 -10.73 -21.08 8.27
C PHE A 177 -9.34 -20.56 8.61
N ALA A 178 -8.32 -21.34 8.29
CA ALA A 178 -6.92 -20.94 8.42
C ALA A 178 -6.27 -20.82 7.04
N LYS A 179 -5.37 -19.86 6.86
CA LYS A 179 -4.54 -19.73 5.66
C LYS A 179 -3.08 -19.92 5.99
N LYS A 180 -2.40 -20.77 5.22
CA LYS A 180 -0.93 -20.93 5.26
C LYS A 180 -0.24 -19.78 4.53
N THR A 181 0.87 -19.32 5.10
CA THR A 181 1.64 -18.19 4.57
C THR A 181 2.73 -18.62 3.59
N PHE A 182 3.28 -17.64 2.89
CA PHE A 182 4.44 -17.81 2.03
C PHE A 182 5.66 -18.16 2.87
N SER A 183 6.25 -19.33 2.61
CA SER A 183 7.54 -19.72 3.18
C SER A 183 8.54 -19.92 2.05
N LYS A 184 9.58 -19.09 1.99
CA LYS A 184 10.66 -19.26 1.01
C LYS A 184 11.68 -20.26 1.53
N LYS A 185 12.02 -21.28 0.74
CA LYS A 185 13.21 -22.10 0.97
C LYS A 185 14.43 -21.34 0.44
N LYS A 186 15.41 -21.05 1.28
CA LYS A 186 16.72 -20.58 0.82
C LYS A 186 17.45 -21.70 0.07
N ALA A 187 18.44 -21.33 -0.74
CA ALA A 187 19.39 -22.27 -1.35
C ALA A 187 20.14 -23.14 -0.31
N SER A 188 20.22 -22.69 0.95
CA SER A 188 20.76 -23.45 2.08
C SER A 188 19.79 -24.50 2.66
N GLY A 189 18.58 -24.64 2.11
CA GLY A 189 17.51 -25.50 2.65
C GLY A 189 16.76 -24.91 3.85
N GLU A 190 17.18 -23.75 4.36
CA GLU A 190 16.55 -23.09 5.50
C GLU A 190 15.32 -22.28 5.07
N LYS A 191 14.19 -22.47 5.75
CA LYS A 191 12.97 -21.69 5.52
C LYS A 191 13.08 -20.33 6.21
N VAL A 192 12.90 -19.25 5.45
CA VAL A 192 12.78 -17.92 6.05
C VAL A 192 11.32 -17.65 6.36
N LYS A 193 11.07 -17.27 7.61
CA LYS A 193 9.79 -16.75 8.08
C LYS A 193 9.54 -15.37 7.44
N ALA A 194 8.63 -15.31 6.47
CA ALA A 194 8.24 -14.08 5.79
C ALA A 194 6.99 -13.49 6.44
N THR A 195 7.09 -13.12 7.73
CA THR A 195 5.97 -12.64 8.56
C THR A 195 5.25 -11.44 7.95
N THR A 196 5.97 -10.52 7.31
CA THR A 196 5.38 -9.38 6.57
C THR A 196 4.51 -9.87 5.42
N ALA A 197 5.01 -10.80 4.59
CA ALA A 197 4.29 -11.30 3.42
C ALA A 197 3.01 -12.04 3.80
N SER A 198 3.14 -12.86 4.85
CA SER A 198 2.09 -13.55 5.59
C SER A 198 0.91 -12.62 5.93
N TRP A 199 1.20 -11.47 6.52
CA TRP A 199 0.19 -10.51 6.95
C TRP A 199 -0.38 -9.64 5.83
N VAL A 200 0.37 -9.39 4.74
CA VAL A 200 -0.14 -8.58 3.61
C VAL A 200 -1.34 -9.25 2.95
N GLU A 201 -1.23 -10.52 2.61
CA GLU A 201 -2.32 -11.25 1.98
C GLU A 201 -3.47 -11.50 2.97
N ALA A 202 -3.13 -11.85 4.22
CA ALA A 202 -4.13 -12.11 5.24
C ALA A 202 -4.95 -10.85 5.59
N ALA A 203 -4.30 -9.71 5.71
CA ALA A 203 -4.97 -8.42 5.90
C ALA A 203 -5.87 -8.11 4.70
N TRP A 204 -5.36 -8.22 3.46
CA TRP A 204 -6.17 -7.94 2.27
C TRP A 204 -7.42 -8.81 2.20
N LEU A 205 -7.31 -10.12 2.45
CA LEU A 205 -8.45 -11.03 2.53
C LEU A 205 -9.42 -10.64 3.66
N GLY A 206 -8.90 -10.28 4.83
CA GLY A 206 -9.68 -9.84 5.98
C GLY A 206 -10.51 -8.59 5.69
N LEU A 207 -9.96 -7.63 4.93
CA LEU A 207 -10.66 -6.41 4.52
C LEU A 207 -11.68 -6.64 3.39
N ALA A 208 -11.40 -7.60 2.49
CA ALA A 208 -12.24 -7.93 1.35
C ALA A 208 -13.46 -8.81 1.72
N LEU A 209 -13.31 -9.73 2.67
CA LEU A 209 -14.35 -10.70 3.02
C LEU A 209 -15.68 -10.07 3.46
N PRO A 210 -15.72 -9.00 4.28
CA PRO A 210 -16.99 -8.37 4.64
C PRO A 210 -17.74 -7.79 3.43
N LEU A 211 -17.04 -7.32 2.38
CA LEU A 211 -17.70 -6.82 1.15
C LEU A 211 -18.51 -7.90 0.45
N VAL A 212 -17.92 -9.09 0.31
CA VAL A 212 -18.50 -10.18 -0.48
C VAL A 212 -19.41 -11.08 0.33
N THR A 213 -19.23 -11.16 1.65
CA THR A 213 -20.02 -12.02 2.54
C THR A 213 -21.08 -11.29 3.35
N GLY A 214 -20.95 -9.96 3.54
CA GLY A 214 -21.79 -9.20 4.45
C GLY A 214 -21.60 -9.54 5.93
N ALA A 215 -20.59 -10.34 6.27
CA ALA A 215 -20.32 -10.80 7.63
C ALA A 215 -19.13 -10.06 8.25
N ARG A 216 -19.06 -10.05 9.58
CA ARG A 216 -17.94 -9.47 10.33
C ARG A 216 -16.77 -10.43 10.36
N VAL A 217 -15.54 -9.93 10.30
CA VAL A 217 -14.35 -10.77 10.14
C VAL A 217 -13.31 -10.46 11.21
N VAL A 218 -12.78 -11.50 11.84
CA VAL A 218 -11.66 -11.42 12.77
C VAL A 218 -10.51 -12.24 12.21
N VAL A 219 -9.35 -11.62 12.06
CA VAL A 219 -8.11 -12.27 11.60
C VAL A 219 -7.12 -12.30 12.77
N THR A 220 -6.64 -13.47 13.14
CA THR A 220 -5.71 -13.65 14.28
C THR A 220 -4.70 -14.76 14.00
N GLU A 221 -3.60 -14.79 14.76
CA GLU A 221 -2.67 -15.94 14.78
C GLU A 221 -3.14 -17.01 15.78
N GLU A 222 -4.14 -16.71 16.61
CA GLU A 222 -4.72 -17.64 17.58
C GLU A 222 -5.74 -18.56 16.92
N TYR A 223 -5.66 -19.87 17.21
CA TYR A 223 -6.61 -20.86 16.68
C TYR A 223 -7.99 -20.76 17.35
N LEU A 224 -8.06 -20.19 18.55
CA LEU A 224 -9.30 -20.03 19.29
C LEU A 224 -10.02 -18.74 18.90
N PRO A 225 -11.37 -18.78 18.79
CA PRO A 225 -12.14 -17.57 18.53
C PRO A 225 -11.99 -16.59 19.70
N LEU A 226 -11.69 -15.34 19.38
CA LEU A 226 -11.58 -14.26 20.37
C LEU A 226 -12.93 -13.79 20.90
N TYR A 227 -14.00 -14.03 20.14
CA TYR A 227 -15.36 -13.61 20.43
C TYR A 227 -16.29 -14.81 20.26
N ASN A 228 -17.38 -14.83 21.03
CA ASN A 228 -18.38 -15.89 20.91
C ASN A 228 -19.39 -15.54 19.81
N SER A 229 -19.65 -14.25 19.59
CA SER A 229 -20.64 -13.78 18.63
C SER A 229 -20.22 -12.46 17.94
N ALA A 230 -20.88 -12.15 16.82
CA ALA A 230 -20.77 -10.85 16.18
C ALA A 230 -21.18 -9.70 17.12
N ALA A 231 -22.07 -9.92 18.09
CA ALA A 231 -22.56 -8.87 18.97
C ALA A 231 -21.51 -8.41 20.00
N ASP A 232 -20.43 -9.17 20.18
CA ASP A 232 -19.40 -8.90 21.19
C ASP A 232 -18.48 -7.74 20.78
N PHE A 233 -18.53 -7.29 19.53
CA PHE A 233 -17.74 -6.19 19.00
C PHE A 233 -18.55 -5.34 18.01
N LEU A 234 -18.16 -4.09 17.79
CA LEU A 234 -18.91 -3.14 16.94
C LEU A 234 -18.34 -3.06 15.53
N GLU A 235 -17.09 -3.44 15.38
CA GLU A 235 -16.28 -3.27 14.18
C GLU A 235 -16.63 -4.30 13.11
N THR A 236 -16.38 -3.96 11.85
CA THR A 236 -16.62 -4.85 10.71
C THR A 236 -15.45 -5.82 10.56
N VAL A 237 -14.22 -5.32 10.76
CA VAL A 237 -12.99 -6.11 10.71
C VAL A 237 -12.15 -5.89 11.95
N VAL A 238 -11.67 -6.97 12.53
CA VAL A 238 -10.66 -6.95 13.59
C VAL A 238 -9.44 -7.73 13.13
N LEU A 239 -8.32 -7.05 12.98
CA LEU A 239 -7.01 -7.65 12.81
C LEU A 239 -6.38 -7.73 14.20
N ASP A 240 -6.21 -8.94 14.73
CA ASP A 240 -5.60 -9.15 16.03
C ASP A 240 -4.08 -9.21 15.89
N ALA A 241 -3.40 -8.26 16.56
CA ALA A 241 -1.95 -8.10 16.53
C ALA A 241 -1.30 -8.19 15.13
N PRO A 242 -1.78 -7.44 14.11
CA PRO A 242 -1.20 -7.52 12.78
C PRO A 242 0.24 -7.00 12.78
N HIS A 243 1.04 -7.49 11.82
CA HIS A 243 2.40 -7.00 11.61
C HIS A 243 2.44 -5.48 11.45
N GLN A 244 3.55 -4.88 11.90
CA GLN A 244 3.72 -3.42 11.93
C GLN A 244 3.51 -2.76 10.56
N SER A 245 3.90 -3.44 9.48
CA SER A 245 3.65 -2.98 8.10
C SER A 245 2.17 -2.72 7.81
N ILE A 246 1.28 -3.56 8.33
CA ILE A 246 -0.17 -3.38 8.14
C ILE A 246 -0.67 -2.23 9.00
N ARG A 247 -0.18 -2.10 10.24
CA ARG A 247 -0.51 -0.97 11.11
C ARG A 247 -0.16 0.38 10.50
N HIS A 248 0.90 0.45 9.69
CA HIS A 248 1.24 1.67 8.97
C HIS A 248 0.15 2.10 7.97
N VAL A 249 -0.51 1.14 7.33
CA VAL A 249 -1.59 1.37 6.36
C VAL A 249 -2.91 1.74 7.04
N LEU A 250 -3.18 1.17 8.21
CA LEU A 250 -4.48 1.30 8.87
C LEU A 250 -4.74 2.73 9.39
N PRO A 251 -6.00 3.20 9.36
CA PRO A 251 -6.37 4.52 9.86
C PRO A 251 -6.06 4.59 11.35
N GLN A 252 -5.38 5.66 11.77
CA GLN A 252 -4.94 5.86 13.17
C GLN A 252 -4.13 4.69 13.77
N SER A 253 -3.56 3.81 12.94
CA SER A 253 -2.99 2.52 13.37
C SER A 253 -3.95 1.57 14.10
N SER A 254 -5.27 1.83 14.05
CA SER A 254 -6.25 0.95 14.68
C SER A 254 -6.40 -0.32 13.87
N ALA A 255 -6.21 -1.47 14.53
CA ALA A 255 -6.43 -2.78 13.94
C ALA A 255 -7.90 -3.23 13.98
N ARG A 256 -8.79 -2.34 14.44
CA ARG A 256 -10.23 -2.54 14.49
C ARG A 256 -10.88 -1.49 13.62
N LEU A 257 -11.59 -1.93 12.60
CA LEU A 257 -12.11 -1.07 11.54
C LEU A 257 -13.61 -1.14 11.46
N ARG A 258 -14.24 0.03 11.48
CA ARG A 258 -15.65 0.18 11.16
C ARG A 258 -15.86 0.27 9.64
N LEU A 259 -17.11 0.22 9.22
CA LEU A 259 -17.48 0.14 7.82
C LEU A 259 -17.05 1.39 7.01
N ASP A 260 -17.17 2.57 7.62
CA ASP A 260 -16.70 3.86 7.13
C ASP A 260 -15.17 3.92 7.02
N GLU A 261 -14.44 3.45 8.04
CA GLU A 261 -12.97 3.40 8.01
C GLU A 261 -12.43 2.39 6.99
N LEU A 262 -13.17 1.31 6.78
CA LEU A 262 -12.79 0.20 5.91
C LEU A 262 -12.96 0.54 4.43
N TYR A 263 -14.07 1.17 4.07
CA TYR A 263 -14.47 1.42 2.67
C TYR A 263 -14.55 2.90 2.28
N GLY A 264 -14.46 3.81 3.24
CA GLY A 264 -14.55 5.25 2.99
C GLY A 264 -15.98 5.73 2.75
N ASP A 265 -16.11 6.74 1.90
CA ASP A 265 -17.38 7.37 1.59
C ASP A 265 -18.10 6.66 0.45
N ARG A 266 -19.43 6.75 0.47
CA ARG A 266 -20.27 6.22 -0.60
C ARG A 266 -20.58 7.30 -1.62
N LYS A 267 -20.12 7.12 -2.87
CA LYS A 267 -20.40 8.01 -4.01
C LYS A 267 -20.99 7.19 -5.15
N ASP A 268 -22.09 7.67 -5.73
CA ASP A 268 -22.79 7.00 -6.86
C ASP A 268 -23.11 5.51 -6.62
N GLY A 269 -23.38 5.13 -5.36
CA GLY A 269 -23.71 3.77 -4.95
C GLY A 269 -22.50 2.89 -4.61
N ASP A 270 -21.30 3.28 -5.03
CA ASP A 270 -20.03 2.59 -4.80
C ASP A 270 -19.25 3.15 -3.61
N TRP A 271 -18.39 2.31 -3.04
CA TRP A 271 -17.49 2.68 -1.96
C TRP A 271 -16.17 3.20 -2.50
N ILE A 272 -15.74 4.37 -2.03
CA ILE A 272 -14.51 5.01 -2.50
C ILE A 272 -13.62 5.37 -1.29
N GLY A 273 -12.44 4.74 -1.26
CA GLY A 273 -11.39 5.02 -0.29
C GLY A 273 -11.28 3.97 0.82
N GLY A 274 -11.03 4.44 2.04
CA GLY A 274 -10.85 3.59 3.23
C GLY A 274 -9.58 2.73 3.22
N ALA A 275 -9.44 1.93 4.27
CA ALA A 275 -8.29 1.05 4.47
C ALA A 275 -8.12 0.01 3.35
N MET A 276 -9.21 -0.46 2.75
CA MET A 276 -9.17 -1.45 1.67
C MET A 276 -8.52 -0.87 0.40
N SER A 277 -8.93 0.33 -0.01
CA SER A 277 -8.31 1.00 -1.17
C SER A 277 -6.84 1.32 -0.88
N ALA A 278 -6.54 1.91 0.29
CA ALA A 278 -5.18 2.25 0.68
C ALA A 278 -4.23 1.05 0.68
N LEU A 279 -4.65 -0.09 1.26
CA LEU A 279 -3.84 -1.31 1.27
C LEU A 279 -3.61 -1.84 -0.15
N SER A 280 -4.65 -1.84 -0.98
CA SER A 280 -4.54 -2.36 -2.34
C SER A 280 -3.63 -1.49 -3.22
N ARG A 281 -3.68 -0.16 -3.06
CA ARG A 281 -2.78 0.79 -3.73
C ARG A 281 -1.33 0.66 -3.27
N LEU A 282 -1.09 0.42 -1.98
CA LEU A 282 0.27 0.16 -1.50
C LEU A 282 0.83 -1.16 -2.04
N ILE A 283 0.00 -2.20 -2.14
CA ILE A 283 0.41 -3.47 -2.78
C ILE A 283 0.73 -3.23 -4.25
N GLU A 284 -0.05 -2.41 -4.95
CA GLU A 284 0.23 -2.03 -6.34
C GLU A 284 1.60 -1.35 -6.49
N ILE A 285 1.89 -0.34 -5.66
CA ILE A 285 3.18 0.36 -5.65
C ILE A 285 4.33 -0.61 -5.33
N HIS A 286 4.12 -1.52 -4.38
CA HIS A 286 5.09 -2.56 -4.03
C HIS A 286 5.40 -3.49 -5.19
N ILE A 287 4.37 -3.94 -5.90
CA ILE A 287 4.54 -4.77 -7.10
C ILE A 287 5.27 -3.98 -8.18
N ASP A 288 5.00 -2.68 -8.34
CA ASP A 288 5.69 -1.86 -9.32
C ASP A 288 7.18 -1.69 -9.01
N THR A 289 7.58 -1.57 -7.76
CA THR A 289 8.96 -1.26 -7.36
C THR A 289 9.81 -2.50 -7.11
N GLU A 290 9.29 -3.46 -6.36
CA GLU A 290 10.10 -4.55 -5.79
C GLU A 290 10.00 -5.87 -6.56
N ARG A 291 8.94 -6.06 -7.37
CA ARG A 291 8.74 -7.31 -8.11
C ARG A 291 9.90 -7.60 -9.06
N VAL A 292 10.36 -8.84 -9.06
CA VAL A 292 11.34 -9.35 -10.03
C VAL A 292 10.82 -10.66 -10.62
N GLY A 293 10.44 -10.63 -11.90
CA GLY A 293 9.84 -11.80 -12.58
C GLY A 293 8.52 -12.21 -11.93
N GLY A 294 8.45 -13.43 -11.39
CA GLY A 294 7.30 -13.94 -10.64
C GLY A 294 7.33 -13.67 -9.12
N ASP A 295 8.47 -13.24 -8.58
CA ASP A 295 8.67 -13.02 -7.14
C ASP A 295 8.17 -11.64 -6.72
N LEU A 296 7.19 -11.62 -5.80
CA LEU A 296 6.58 -10.39 -5.29
C LEU A 296 7.40 -9.73 -4.19
N LYS A 297 8.37 -10.40 -3.56
CA LYS A 297 9.22 -9.86 -2.47
C LYS A 297 8.45 -9.12 -1.37
N LEU A 298 7.30 -9.63 -0.96
CA LEU A 298 6.42 -9.01 0.02
C LEU A 298 7.07 -8.77 1.40
N GLU A 299 8.21 -9.41 1.69
CA GLU A 299 9.05 -9.10 2.86
C GLU A 299 9.43 -7.61 2.95
N ARG A 300 9.62 -6.95 1.80
CA ARG A 300 10.02 -5.54 1.70
C ARG A 300 8.85 -4.57 1.79
N PHE A 301 7.62 -5.07 1.86
CA PHE A 301 6.41 -4.24 1.93
C PHE A 301 6.43 -3.27 3.13
N SER A 302 7.10 -3.65 4.23
CA SER A 302 7.23 -2.80 5.41
C SER A 302 7.84 -1.44 5.12
N ARG A 303 8.84 -1.38 4.21
CA ARG A 303 9.50 -0.13 3.81
C ARG A 303 8.50 0.81 3.13
N ILE A 304 7.74 0.29 2.17
CA ILE A 304 6.79 1.10 1.38
C ILE A 304 5.65 1.59 2.27
N ALA A 305 5.15 0.74 3.17
CA ALA A 305 4.09 1.12 4.09
C ALA A 305 4.55 2.19 5.10
N SER A 306 5.75 2.06 5.70
CA SER A 306 6.29 3.06 6.63
C SER A 306 6.59 4.38 5.92
N ASP A 307 7.31 4.32 4.80
CA ASP A 307 7.78 5.51 4.08
C ASP A 307 6.61 6.35 3.56
N THR A 308 5.56 5.70 3.01
CA THR A 308 4.36 6.40 2.50
C THR A 308 3.54 7.03 3.63
N ARG A 309 3.50 6.40 4.80
CA ARG A 309 2.80 6.96 5.97
C ARG A 309 3.53 8.17 6.55
N GLU A 310 4.87 8.12 6.61
CA GLU A 310 5.67 9.23 7.13
C GLU A 310 5.68 10.44 6.19
N ASP A 311 5.70 10.19 4.88
CA ASP A 311 5.79 11.21 3.85
C ASP A 311 5.22 10.71 2.51
N GLN A 312 4.05 11.23 2.10
CA GLN A 312 3.38 10.77 0.88
C GLN A 312 4.19 11.13 -0.39
N LEU A 313 5.10 12.12 -0.35
CA LEU A 313 5.96 12.43 -1.50
C LEU A 313 6.99 11.32 -1.78
N PHE A 314 7.15 10.35 -0.87
CA PHE A 314 7.99 9.18 -1.11
C PHE A 314 7.52 8.35 -2.31
N LEU A 315 6.23 8.41 -2.67
CA LEU A 315 5.67 7.80 -3.87
C LEU A 315 6.44 8.14 -5.14
N PHE A 316 6.93 9.38 -5.27
CA PHE A 316 7.71 9.80 -6.43
C PHE A 316 9.15 9.28 -6.42
N SER A 317 9.67 8.91 -5.24
CA SER A 317 10.96 8.22 -5.13
C SER A 317 10.83 6.78 -5.64
N PHE A 318 9.74 6.10 -5.27
CA PHE A 318 9.38 4.78 -5.80
C PHE A 318 9.19 4.79 -7.32
N LEU A 319 8.50 5.80 -7.85
CA LEU A 319 8.37 6.00 -9.30
C LEU A 319 9.74 6.15 -9.99
N LYS A 320 10.67 6.91 -9.40
CA LYS A 320 12.04 7.06 -9.94
C LYS A 320 12.83 5.76 -9.90
N GLU A 321 12.71 4.98 -8.82
CA GLU A 321 13.32 3.65 -8.73
C GLU A 321 12.79 2.74 -9.85
N GLN A 322 11.47 2.77 -10.10
CA GLN A 322 10.85 2.01 -11.18
C GLN A 322 11.34 2.45 -12.57
N VAL A 323 11.36 3.75 -12.88
CA VAL A 323 11.85 4.29 -14.16
C VAL A 323 13.29 3.87 -14.43
N ARG A 324 14.15 3.91 -13.41
CA ARG A 324 15.55 3.47 -13.51
C ARG A 324 15.66 1.97 -13.77
N ARG A 325 14.87 1.16 -13.06
CA ARG A 325 14.86 -0.30 -13.23
C ARG A 325 14.38 -0.70 -14.63
N ASP A 326 13.35 -0.02 -15.13
CA ASP A 326 12.79 -0.22 -16.47
C ASP A 326 13.68 0.37 -17.57
N LYS A 327 14.83 0.99 -17.22
CA LYS A 327 15.79 1.65 -18.13
C LYS A 327 15.12 2.68 -19.06
N LEU A 328 14.12 3.37 -18.54
CA LEU A 328 13.43 4.42 -19.27
C LEU A 328 14.22 5.72 -19.13
N ASP A 329 14.58 6.33 -20.27
CA ASP A 329 15.28 7.62 -20.31
C ASP A 329 14.41 8.78 -19.80
N GLN A 330 13.08 8.59 -19.81
CA GLN A 330 12.09 9.62 -19.52
C GLN A 330 10.97 9.06 -18.67
N LEU A 331 10.41 9.91 -17.79
CA LEU A 331 9.22 9.58 -17.02
C LEU A 331 7.96 9.72 -17.90
N PRO A 332 7.24 8.62 -18.22
CA PRO A 332 6.05 8.69 -19.06
C PRO A 332 4.91 9.44 -18.38
N GLY A 333 4.24 10.34 -19.12
CA GLY A 333 3.12 11.13 -18.58
C GLY A 333 1.98 10.31 -17.99
N LYS A 334 1.66 9.13 -18.56
CA LYS A 334 0.66 8.23 -17.99
C LYS A 334 1.04 7.72 -16.59
N LYS A 335 2.31 7.33 -16.40
CA LYS A 335 2.81 6.90 -15.08
C LYS A 335 2.85 8.08 -14.10
N ALA A 336 3.23 9.26 -14.57
CA ALA A 336 3.26 10.48 -13.77
C ALA A 336 1.85 10.90 -13.30
N SER A 337 0.85 10.82 -14.18
CA SER A 337 -0.57 11.03 -13.83
C SER A 337 -1.00 10.06 -12.73
N HIS A 338 -0.82 8.76 -12.99
CA HIS A 338 -1.24 7.71 -12.05
C HIS A 338 -0.64 7.90 -10.65
N TYR A 339 0.68 8.14 -10.56
CA TYR A 339 1.32 8.37 -9.26
C TYR A 339 0.90 9.69 -8.58
N ASN A 340 0.52 10.71 -9.36
CA ASN A 340 -0.06 11.92 -8.82
C ASN A 340 -1.46 11.67 -8.25
N ASP A 341 -2.27 10.85 -8.92
CA ASP A 341 -3.61 10.47 -8.46
C ASP A 341 -3.51 9.63 -7.17
N LEU A 342 -2.57 8.68 -7.12
CA LEU A 342 -2.24 7.94 -5.90
C LEU A 342 -1.81 8.86 -4.75
N TYR A 343 -0.96 9.85 -5.04
CA TYR A 343 -0.53 10.83 -4.04
C TYR A 343 -1.72 11.57 -3.43
N GLN A 344 -2.66 12.06 -4.26
CA GLN A 344 -3.85 12.74 -3.78
C GLN A 344 -4.73 11.83 -2.91
N GLN A 345 -4.90 10.57 -3.31
CA GLN A 345 -5.63 9.57 -2.53
C GLN A 345 -4.99 9.34 -1.15
N PHE A 346 -3.67 9.20 -1.07
CA PHE A 346 -2.98 8.99 0.21
C PHE A 346 -2.98 10.22 1.10
N VAL A 347 -2.88 11.43 0.53
CA VAL A 347 -3.03 12.67 1.31
C VAL A 347 -4.42 12.75 1.92
N ALA A 348 -5.47 12.50 1.12
CA ALA A 348 -6.85 12.50 1.60
C ALA A 348 -7.08 11.43 2.70
N TYR A 349 -6.46 10.27 2.54
CA TYR A 349 -6.61 9.14 3.47
C TYR A 349 -5.88 9.36 4.83
N TYR A 350 -4.64 9.84 4.82
CA TYR A 350 -3.86 10.03 6.05
C TYR A 350 -4.10 11.37 6.75
N HIS A 351 -4.55 12.39 6.00
CA HIS A 351 -4.81 13.73 6.51
C HIS A 351 -6.23 14.18 6.16
N PRO A 352 -7.28 13.53 6.73
CA PRO A 352 -8.64 13.97 6.52
C PRO A 352 -8.82 15.36 7.18
N THR A 353 -8.89 16.41 6.36
CA THR A 353 -9.27 17.75 6.83
C THR A 353 -10.70 17.68 7.34
N LYS A 354 -10.91 17.94 8.65
CA LYS A 354 -12.25 18.09 9.20
C LYS A 354 -12.91 19.33 8.60
N GLY A 355 -13.90 19.14 7.73
CA GLY A 355 -14.89 20.17 7.42
C GLY A 355 -14.72 20.94 6.12
N ASP A 356 -13.64 20.76 5.36
CA ASP A 356 -13.53 21.31 4.01
C ASP A 356 -13.51 20.17 3.00
N THR A 357 -14.46 20.23 2.06
CA THR A 357 -14.31 19.57 0.76
C THR A 357 -12.89 19.83 0.28
N MET A 358 -12.12 18.77 -0.01
CA MET A 358 -10.97 18.89 -0.89
C MET A 358 -11.51 19.31 -2.26
N GLU A 359 -11.87 20.59 -2.41
CA GLU A 359 -11.74 21.27 -3.68
C GLU A 359 -10.29 21.05 -4.14
N ALA A 360 -10.10 21.05 -5.47
CA ALA A 360 -8.84 20.77 -6.15
C ALA A 360 -7.74 21.79 -5.80
N ASN A 361 -7.38 21.91 -4.52
CA ASN A 361 -6.24 22.64 -4.04
C ASN A 361 -5.03 21.93 -4.62
N ALA A 362 -4.39 22.62 -5.57
CA ALA A 362 -3.14 22.19 -6.17
C ALA A 362 -2.22 21.71 -5.05
N THR A 363 -1.75 20.47 -5.15
CA THR A 363 -0.83 19.94 -4.15
C THR A 363 0.43 20.80 -4.14
N ARG A 364 1.14 20.90 -3.01
CA ARG A 364 2.26 21.85 -2.88
C ARG A 364 3.29 21.74 -4.01
N HIS A 365 3.61 20.51 -4.43
CA HIS A 365 4.53 20.27 -5.56
C HIS A 365 3.94 20.65 -6.93
N GLN A 366 2.62 20.59 -7.11
CA GLN A 366 1.93 21.13 -8.29
C GLN A 366 2.02 22.65 -8.32
N GLN A 367 1.62 23.32 -7.24
CA GLN A 367 1.63 24.77 -7.13
C GLN A 367 3.02 25.36 -7.40
N ILE A 368 4.05 24.82 -6.75
CA ILE A 368 5.44 25.27 -6.95
C ILE A 368 5.91 25.03 -8.38
N THR A 369 5.49 23.91 -8.98
CA THR A 369 5.83 23.60 -10.38
C THR A 369 5.16 24.57 -11.35
N ASP A 370 3.87 24.81 -11.18
CA ASP A 370 3.11 25.72 -12.02
C ASP A 370 3.60 27.18 -11.87
N LEU A 371 4.12 27.57 -10.71
CA LEU A 371 4.74 28.88 -10.50
C LEU A 371 6.06 29.04 -11.27
N TYR A 372 7.00 28.08 -11.18
CA TYR A 372 8.26 28.25 -11.88
C TYR A 372 8.13 28.10 -13.40
N LEU A 373 7.16 27.32 -13.87
CA LEU A 373 6.87 27.16 -15.30
C LEU A 373 6.32 28.43 -15.96
N GLN A 374 5.91 29.44 -15.20
CA GLN A 374 5.48 30.74 -15.76
C GLN A 374 6.64 31.63 -16.17
N PHE A 375 7.84 31.43 -15.60
CA PHE A 375 9.02 32.23 -15.92
C PHE A 375 10.16 31.41 -16.55
N TYR A 376 10.18 30.09 -16.38
CA TYR A 376 11.25 29.20 -16.86
C TYR A 376 10.71 27.93 -17.52
N LEU A 377 11.25 27.60 -18.70
CA LEU A 377 11.09 26.29 -19.32
C LEU A 377 12.42 25.52 -19.33
N PRO A 378 12.43 24.22 -19.02
CA PRO A 378 13.66 23.43 -18.99
C PRO A 378 14.12 22.95 -20.38
N PHE A 379 13.42 23.31 -21.46
CA PHE A 379 13.76 22.89 -22.82
C PHE A 379 14.98 23.63 -23.36
N ASN A 380 15.83 22.89 -24.07
CA ASN A 380 16.92 23.46 -24.86
C ASN A 380 16.42 23.89 -26.24
N ASP A 381 17.16 24.77 -26.91
CA ASP A 381 16.92 25.25 -28.28
C ASP A 381 16.69 24.12 -29.32
N LYS A 382 17.11 22.88 -29.01
CA LYS A 382 17.01 21.69 -29.89
C LYS A 382 15.72 20.86 -29.71
N GLY A 383 14.76 21.30 -28.87
CA GLY A 383 13.46 20.63 -28.70
C GLY A 383 13.51 19.21 -28.10
N LYS A 384 14.67 18.74 -27.63
CA LYS A 384 14.81 17.45 -26.94
C LYS A 384 14.19 17.53 -25.54
N TRP A 385 13.69 16.38 -25.07
CA TRP A 385 13.19 16.25 -23.70
C TRP A 385 14.25 16.70 -22.68
N PRO A 386 13.88 17.52 -21.69
CA PRO A 386 14.82 18.07 -20.73
C PRO A 386 15.36 17.00 -19.77
N ASN A 387 16.59 17.22 -19.28
CA ASN A 387 17.14 16.41 -18.20
C ASN A 387 16.41 16.72 -16.89
N SER A 388 16.21 15.72 -16.03
CA SER A 388 15.68 15.85 -14.66
C SER A 388 16.32 17.02 -13.89
N HIS A 389 17.64 17.20 -13.99
CA HIS A 389 18.34 18.31 -13.34
C HIS A 389 17.89 19.70 -13.84
N ALA A 390 17.57 19.85 -15.13
CA ALA A 390 17.09 21.12 -15.67
C ALA A 390 15.68 21.44 -15.16
N ILE A 391 14.79 20.42 -15.12
CA ILE A 391 13.42 20.55 -14.63
C ILE A 391 13.39 21.07 -13.18
N VAL A 392 14.19 20.46 -12.30
CA VAL A 392 14.16 20.78 -10.86
C VAL A 392 15.11 21.91 -10.46
N ARG A 393 15.79 22.54 -11.43
CA ARG A 393 16.83 23.55 -11.16
C ARG A 393 16.34 24.76 -10.35
N PRO A 394 15.15 25.34 -10.61
CA PRO A 394 14.62 26.43 -9.79
C PRO A 394 14.48 26.03 -8.31
N VAL A 395 14.02 24.81 -8.05
CA VAL A 395 13.90 24.22 -6.70
C VAL A 395 15.27 24.01 -6.06
N ASP A 396 16.26 23.53 -6.81
CA ASP A 396 17.64 23.37 -6.33
C ASP A 396 18.26 24.69 -5.85
N ILE A 397 18.04 25.77 -6.61
CA ILE A 397 18.60 27.09 -6.30
C ILE A 397 17.94 27.65 -5.03
N ALA A 398 16.61 27.63 -5.00
CA ALA A 398 15.81 28.06 -3.86
C ALA A 398 16.20 27.31 -2.57
N ALA A 399 16.28 25.97 -2.64
CA ALA A 399 16.68 25.15 -1.49
C ALA A 399 18.12 25.42 -1.04
N LYS A 400 19.05 25.67 -1.97
CA LYS A 400 20.45 25.95 -1.63
C LYS A 400 20.62 27.24 -0.83
N CYS A 401 19.86 28.28 -1.12
CA CYS A 401 19.87 29.51 -0.32
C CYS A 401 19.50 29.23 1.14
N ILE A 402 18.43 28.45 1.37
CA ILE A 402 18.01 28.06 2.72
C ILE A 402 19.04 27.17 3.42
N LEU A 403 19.70 26.26 2.69
CA LEU A 403 20.61 25.25 3.25
C LEU A 403 22.04 25.74 3.46
N LYS A 404 22.51 26.75 2.72
CA LYS A 404 23.88 27.27 2.82
C LYS A 404 24.18 27.96 4.15
N ASP A 405 23.15 28.28 4.92
CA ASP A 405 23.25 29.29 5.95
C ASP A 405 23.66 28.74 7.33
N THR A 406 24.81 29.21 7.80
CA THR A 406 25.31 29.02 9.18
C THR A 406 24.95 30.19 10.10
N LEU A 407 24.30 31.24 9.56
CA LEU A 407 23.94 32.46 10.26
C LEU A 407 22.42 32.53 10.46
N ASN A 408 21.99 33.17 11.55
CA ASN A 408 20.57 33.39 11.86
C ASN A 408 20.00 34.52 10.99
N LEU A 409 19.93 34.34 9.66
CA LEU A 409 19.25 35.28 8.77
C LEU A 409 17.75 35.36 9.10
N THR A 410 17.19 36.55 8.91
CA THR A 410 15.76 36.82 9.00
C THR A 410 15.01 36.25 7.80
N GLU A 411 13.68 36.08 7.92
CA GLU A 411 12.83 35.59 6.84
C GLU A 411 12.96 36.41 5.55
N GLU A 412 13.01 37.74 5.68
CA GLU A 412 13.12 38.65 4.53
C GLU A 412 14.48 38.51 3.82
N GLU A 413 15.57 38.37 4.57
CA GLU A 413 16.91 38.19 4.02
C GLU A 413 17.01 36.89 3.20
N ILE A 414 16.44 35.79 3.71
CA ILE A 414 16.43 34.51 3.00
C ILE A 414 15.64 34.63 1.68
N LYS A 415 14.47 35.28 1.70
CA LYS A 415 13.66 35.50 0.50
C LYS A 415 14.39 36.38 -0.52
N LEU A 416 15.05 37.45 -0.07
CA LEU A 416 15.85 38.33 -0.93
C LEU A 416 17.03 37.60 -1.56
N GLU A 417 17.75 36.77 -0.80
CA GLU A 417 18.86 35.97 -1.33
C GLU A 417 18.36 34.96 -2.39
N MET A 418 17.24 34.27 -2.12
CA MET A 418 16.60 33.37 -3.07
C MET A 418 16.22 34.09 -4.37
N PHE A 419 15.62 35.26 -4.26
CA PHE A 419 15.23 36.09 -5.40
C PHE A 419 16.44 36.46 -6.26
N GLN A 420 17.52 36.95 -5.64
CA GLN A 420 18.75 37.32 -6.35
C GLN A 420 19.44 36.12 -7.00
N ALA A 421 19.49 34.98 -6.31
CA ALA A 421 20.07 33.74 -6.84
C ALA A 421 19.31 33.21 -8.07
N LEU A 422 17.98 33.32 -8.07
CA LEU A 422 17.15 32.93 -9.21
C LEU A 422 17.30 33.91 -10.38
N LYS A 423 17.31 35.21 -10.12
CA LYS A 423 17.47 36.24 -11.15
C LYS A 423 18.81 36.12 -11.86
N SER A 424 19.90 36.04 -11.08
CA SER A 424 21.26 35.83 -11.63
C SER A 424 21.38 34.54 -12.44
N TRP A 425 20.71 33.47 -12.03
CA TRP A 425 20.67 32.23 -12.81
C TRP A 425 19.87 32.37 -14.10
N LEU A 426 18.72 33.05 -14.09
CA LEU A 426 17.93 33.30 -15.29
C LEU A 426 18.69 34.17 -16.30
N ASP A 427 19.49 35.15 -15.86
CA ASP A 427 20.36 35.94 -16.74
C ASP A 427 21.40 35.05 -17.46
N ILE A 428 21.89 33.99 -16.79
CA ILE A 428 22.80 33.00 -17.40
C ILE A 428 22.04 32.13 -18.42
N VAL A 429 20.80 31.75 -18.13
CA VAL A 429 19.93 31.01 -19.06
C VAL A 429 19.64 31.85 -20.30
N ASP A 430 19.30 33.12 -20.13
CA ASP A 430 19.00 34.05 -21.23
C ASP A 430 20.22 34.27 -22.15
N LYS A 431 21.42 34.36 -21.56
CA LYS A 431 22.71 34.41 -22.27
C LYS A 431 23.13 33.06 -22.89
N LYS A 432 22.27 32.03 -22.86
CA LYS A 432 22.55 30.66 -23.33
C LYS A 432 23.74 29.98 -22.64
N GLY A 433 24.11 30.43 -21.45
CA GLY A 433 25.16 29.81 -20.62
C GLY A 433 24.65 28.59 -19.83
N ALA A 434 23.34 28.37 -19.78
CA ALA A 434 22.71 27.25 -19.09
C ALA A 434 21.53 26.67 -19.90
N THR A 435 21.08 25.48 -19.51
CA THR A 435 19.95 24.79 -20.16
C THR A 435 18.60 25.38 -19.74
N GLY A 436 17.72 25.60 -20.72
CA GLY A 436 16.37 26.15 -20.53
C GLY A 436 16.10 27.41 -21.34
N ARG A 437 14.88 27.93 -21.21
CA ARG A 437 14.38 29.14 -21.88
C ARG A 437 13.63 30.01 -20.88
N VAL A 438 13.90 31.31 -20.89
CA VAL A 438 13.16 32.30 -20.11
C VAL A 438 11.89 32.67 -20.87
N ILE A 439 10.74 32.71 -20.17
CA ILE A 439 9.43 33.02 -20.77
C ILE A 439 9.00 34.46 -20.49
N ALA A 440 9.22 34.90 -19.25
CA ALA A 440 8.82 36.22 -18.78
C ALA A 440 10.03 37.15 -18.72
N HIS A 441 9.85 38.39 -19.16
CA HIS A 441 10.90 39.40 -19.17
C HIS A 441 10.52 40.62 -18.32
N ALA A 442 11.54 41.37 -17.89
CA ALA A 442 11.43 42.66 -17.19
C ALA A 442 10.57 42.59 -15.91
N GLN A 443 9.70 43.58 -15.69
CA GLN A 443 8.94 43.74 -14.45
C GLN A 443 7.99 42.57 -14.14
N ARG A 444 7.50 41.88 -15.19
CA ARG A 444 6.68 40.67 -15.05
C ARG A 444 7.50 39.49 -14.51
N GLN A 445 8.76 39.37 -14.94
CA GLN A 445 9.67 38.34 -14.45
C GLN A 445 9.93 38.49 -12.96
N ASP A 446 10.22 39.71 -12.49
CA ASP A 446 10.49 39.99 -11.08
C ASP A 446 9.28 39.65 -10.20
N SER A 447 8.05 40.01 -10.63
CA SER A 447 6.84 39.64 -9.89
C SER A 447 6.64 38.13 -9.78
N LEU A 448 6.84 37.39 -10.89
CA LEU A 448 6.66 35.93 -10.92
C LEU A 448 7.72 35.19 -10.09
N ILE A 449 8.97 35.65 -10.12
CA ILE A 449 10.04 35.07 -9.28
C ILE A 449 9.71 35.31 -7.81
N TRP A 450 9.25 36.51 -7.45
CA TRP A 450 8.89 36.81 -6.07
C TRP A 450 7.74 35.93 -5.56
N GLN A 451 6.69 35.75 -6.36
CA GLN A 451 5.59 34.83 -6.04
C GLN A 451 6.08 33.39 -5.81
N PHE A 452 7.00 32.91 -6.65
CA PHE A 452 7.62 31.60 -6.46
C PHE A 452 8.43 31.53 -5.17
N VAL A 453 9.24 32.55 -4.86
CA VAL A 453 10.05 32.58 -3.64
C VAL A 453 9.17 32.57 -2.40
N GLU A 454 8.11 33.38 -2.39
CA GLU A 454 7.18 33.46 -1.27
C GLU A 454 6.44 32.15 -1.05
N ALA A 455 5.90 31.54 -2.11
CA ALA A 455 5.25 30.24 -2.05
C ALA A 455 6.24 29.13 -1.63
N PHE A 456 7.46 29.12 -2.17
CA PHE A 456 8.46 28.12 -1.81
C PHE A 456 8.85 28.22 -0.35
N TYR A 457 9.09 29.43 0.16
CA TYR A 457 9.46 29.62 1.56
C TYR A 457 8.32 29.17 2.48
N LYS A 458 7.09 29.58 2.22
CA LYS A 458 5.93 29.23 3.04
C LYS A 458 5.58 27.73 2.95
N GLU A 459 5.24 27.25 1.76
CA GLU A 459 4.66 25.90 1.58
C GLU A 459 5.70 24.78 1.72
N VAL A 460 6.94 25.03 1.30
CA VAL A 460 8.00 24.01 1.27
C VAL A 460 8.87 24.08 2.51
N PHE A 461 9.33 25.27 2.92
CA PHE A 461 10.21 25.40 4.07
C PHE A 461 9.45 25.46 5.40
N CYS A 462 8.50 26.39 5.56
CA CYS A 462 7.74 26.50 6.81
C CYS A 462 6.81 25.30 7.02
N ASP A 463 5.99 24.95 6.03
CA ASP A 463 4.94 23.94 6.24
C ASP A 463 5.43 22.51 6.04
N TYR A 464 6.15 22.22 4.95
CA TYR A 464 6.59 20.85 4.65
C TYR A 464 7.86 20.44 5.41
N ALA A 465 8.82 21.35 5.56
CA ALA A 465 10.04 21.11 6.34
C ALA A 465 9.94 21.57 7.80
N GLN A 466 8.79 22.11 8.23
CA GLN A 466 8.56 22.57 9.61
C GLN A 466 9.57 23.63 10.07
N GLY A 467 10.06 24.46 9.14
CA GLY A 467 11.12 25.44 9.38
C GLY A 467 12.50 24.84 9.69
N ARG A 468 12.68 23.51 9.54
CA ARG A 468 13.94 22.82 9.86
C ARG A 468 14.75 22.53 8.60
N ARG A 469 15.94 23.11 8.53
CA ARG A 469 16.90 22.91 7.42
C ARG A 469 17.28 21.44 7.21
N SER A 470 17.48 20.68 8.30
CA SER A 470 17.81 19.25 8.23
C SER A 470 16.69 18.42 7.59
N VAL A 471 15.43 18.73 7.93
CA VAL A 471 14.25 18.09 7.36
C VAL A 471 14.12 18.45 5.88
N LEU A 472 14.32 19.72 5.52
CA LEU A 472 14.34 20.14 4.11
C LEU A 472 15.38 19.35 3.33
N ASN A 473 16.63 19.28 3.80
CA ASN A 473 17.68 18.55 3.10
C ASN A 473 17.36 17.06 2.90
N SER A 474 16.78 16.41 3.92
CA SER A 474 16.37 15.00 3.85
C SER A 474 15.22 14.76 2.86
N ARG A 475 14.24 15.66 2.82
CA ARG A 475 13.01 15.53 2.02
C ARG A 475 13.09 16.14 0.62
N LEU A 476 14.11 16.96 0.36
CA LEU A 476 14.26 17.75 -0.87
C LEU A 476 14.24 16.88 -2.14
N ASN A 477 14.90 15.72 -2.13
CA ASN A 477 14.92 14.83 -3.29
C ASN A 477 13.54 14.23 -3.60
N ARG A 478 12.69 14.02 -2.58
CA ARG A 478 11.32 13.52 -2.73
C ARG A 478 10.45 14.60 -3.37
N PHE A 479 10.57 15.83 -2.87
CA PHE A 479 9.88 17.00 -3.42
C PHE A 479 10.24 17.24 -4.90
N LYS A 480 11.53 17.18 -5.24
CA LYS A 480 12.01 17.25 -6.63
C LYS A 480 11.39 16.15 -7.52
N GLY A 481 11.22 14.95 -6.97
CA GLY A 481 10.53 13.85 -7.66
C GLY A 481 9.08 14.20 -8.01
N GLY A 482 8.36 14.80 -7.07
CA GLY A 482 7.00 15.31 -7.32
C GLY A 482 6.96 16.38 -8.40
N CYS A 483 7.85 17.38 -8.36
CA CYS A 483 7.89 18.44 -9.38
C CYS A 483 8.18 17.89 -10.79
N GLU A 484 9.07 16.91 -10.89
CA GLU A 484 9.38 16.24 -12.16
C GLU A 484 8.17 15.46 -12.70
N ALA A 485 7.41 14.80 -11.83
CA ALA A 485 6.18 14.11 -12.23
C ALA A 485 5.12 15.09 -12.78
N ILE A 486 4.93 16.24 -12.11
CA ILE A 486 3.98 17.27 -12.59
C ILE A 486 4.43 17.85 -13.92
N PHE A 487 5.72 18.14 -14.08
CA PHE A 487 6.25 18.58 -15.35
C PHE A 487 5.93 17.57 -16.48
N SER A 488 6.24 16.28 -16.27
CA SER A 488 5.92 15.22 -17.23
C SER A 488 4.42 15.13 -17.54
N LEU A 489 3.56 15.30 -16.54
CA LEU A 489 2.10 15.29 -16.68
C LEU A 489 1.61 16.42 -17.58
N ARG A 490 1.96 17.67 -17.25
CA ARG A 490 1.53 18.88 -17.98
C ARG A 490 1.95 18.84 -19.45
N TYR A 491 3.19 18.46 -19.72
CA TYR A 491 3.72 18.42 -21.08
C TYR A 491 3.19 17.25 -21.91
N SER A 492 2.85 16.13 -21.28
CA SER A 492 2.19 15.03 -21.99
C SER A 492 0.74 15.35 -22.35
N ALA A 493 0.04 16.14 -21.54
CA ALA A 493 -1.30 16.63 -21.83
C ALA A 493 -1.30 17.64 -23.00
N ASN A 494 -0.38 18.61 -22.99
CA ASN A 494 -0.27 19.61 -24.06
C ASN A 494 0.07 18.98 -25.42
N LYS A 495 0.87 17.92 -25.46
CA LYS A 495 1.18 17.19 -26.70
C LYS A 495 -0.04 16.47 -27.29
N LYS A 496 -0.97 15.98 -26.45
CA LYS A 496 -2.22 15.37 -26.91
C LYS A 496 -3.15 16.41 -27.51
N ASN A 497 -3.28 17.58 -26.88
CA ASN A 497 -4.13 18.66 -27.38
C ASN A 497 -3.62 19.19 -28.74
N GLN A 498 -2.29 19.25 -28.93
CA GLN A 498 -1.70 19.60 -30.23
C GLN A 498 -1.87 18.52 -31.32
N GLN A 499 -2.10 17.26 -30.96
CA GLN A 499 -2.34 16.18 -31.93
C GLN A 499 -3.82 16.04 -32.32
N THR A 500 -4.75 16.55 -31.51
CA THR A 500 -6.19 16.58 -31.84
C THR A 500 -6.57 17.71 -32.78
N ASP A 501 -5.74 18.76 -32.90
CA ASP A 501 -5.95 19.88 -33.81
C ASP A 501 -5.38 19.63 -35.23
N ASP A 502 -4.71 18.49 -35.46
CA ASP A 502 -4.19 18.04 -36.77
C ASP A 502 -5.13 16.99 -37.42
N VAL A 503 -6.44 17.25 -37.46
CA VAL A 503 -7.36 16.55 -38.38
C VAL A 503 -7.61 17.46 -39.60
N PRO A 504 -7.20 17.08 -40.82
CA PRO A 504 -7.46 17.89 -42.00
C PRO A 504 -8.90 17.67 -42.51
N GLY A 505 -9.67 18.77 -42.57
CA GLY A 505 -10.80 18.94 -43.47
C GLY A 505 -12.18 18.91 -42.81
N GLU A 506 -12.79 20.09 -42.64
CA GLU A 506 -14.03 20.46 -43.34
C GLU A 506 -14.33 21.96 -43.14
N GLU A 507 -14.31 22.67 -44.28
CA GLU A 507 -14.95 23.94 -44.62
C GLU A 507 -15.26 24.94 -43.49
N LEU A 508 -14.41 25.97 -43.40
CA LEU A 508 -14.79 27.28 -42.88
C LEU A 508 -15.83 27.89 -43.83
N ALA A 509 -17.10 27.88 -43.44
CA ALA A 509 -18.10 28.75 -44.03
C ALA A 509 -17.69 30.22 -43.81
N GLU A 510 -17.53 30.93 -44.93
CA GLU A 510 -17.40 32.38 -44.99
C GLU A 510 -18.58 33.02 -44.26
N VAL A 511 -18.30 33.75 -43.17
CA VAL A 511 -19.26 34.69 -42.59
C VAL A 511 -19.10 36.00 -43.34
N GLU A 512 -20.04 36.28 -44.23
CA GLU A 512 -20.23 37.56 -44.88
C GLU A 512 -20.30 38.69 -43.84
N ILE A 513 -19.45 39.69 -44.07
CA ILE A 513 -19.46 40.97 -43.38
C ILE A 513 -20.64 41.76 -43.95
N VAL A 514 -21.78 41.77 -43.25
CA VAL A 514 -22.82 42.79 -43.48
C VAL A 514 -22.43 44.03 -42.66
N SER A 515 -21.99 45.04 -43.39
CA SER A 515 -21.87 46.40 -42.93
C SER A 515 -23.25 47.04 -43.00
N ASP A 516 -23.79 47.46 -41.87
CA ASP A 516 -24.88 48.43 -41.82
C ASP A 516 -24.41 49.63 -40.98
N GLU A 517 -24.13 50.72 -41.69
CA GLU A 517 -24.08 52.07 -41.14
C GLU A 517 -25.52 52.63 -40.97
N PRO A 518 -25.70 53.66 -40.14
CA PRO A 518 -26.99 54.04 -39.58
C PRO A 518 -27.77 55.02 -40.48
N GLN A 519 -29.09 54.85 -40.54
CA GLN A 519 -30.07 55.94 -40.71
C GLN A 519 -31.31 55.70 -39.85
#